data_AF-A0AAU2V899-F1
#
_entry.id   AF-A0AAU2V899-F1
#
_cell.length_a   1.000
_cell.length_b   1.000
_cell.length_c   1.000
_cell.angle_alpha   90.00
_cell.angle_beta   90.00
_cell.angle_gamma   90.00
#
_symmetry.space_group_name_H-M   'P 1'
#
loop_
_entity.id
_entity.type
_entity.pdbx_description
1 polymer ?
#
loop_
_entity_poly.entity_id
_entity_poly.type
_entity_poly.pdbx_seq_one_letter_code
_entity_poly.pdbx_strand_id
1 'polypeptide(L)'
;MTKYTPDLRLPYPEPADPPRGWEQMQAICDTLDSLKLTWVPIQLRDGFITYDGDTPGYALSMGMVFLTGKIARANGQPIQDSVSVGIVPYYGRPDRQAVGSSGIQWGNAGTPTCRIDVMPDGDLQASTLKTNWVSIGGCHYPRRTQFD
;
A
#
# COMPACT_ATOMS: atom_id res chain seq x y z
N MET A 1 39.18 29.39 -47.29
CA MET A 1 38.73 28.02 -47.66
C MET A 1 38.34 27.31 -46.39
N THR A 2 37.08 27.34 -46.02
CA THR A 2 36.58 26.69 -44.80
C THR A 2 35.66 25.55 -45.24
N LYS A 3 36.00 24.34 -44.82
CA LYS A 3 35.36 23.08 -45.25
C LYS A 3 33.93 23.01 -44.69
N TYR A 4 32.95 22.80 -45.56
CA TYR A 4 31.58 22.42 -45.18
C TYR A 4 31.54 20.94 -44.81
N THR A 5 31.00 20.59 -43.64
CA THR A 5 30.43 19.26 -43.38
C THR A 5 28.98 19.27 -43.88
N PRO A 6 28.53 18.25 -44.62
CA PRO A 6 27.17 18.22 -45.14
C PRO A 6 26.19 17.92 -44.01
N ASP A 7 25.15 18.76 -43.93
CA ASP A 7 24.08 18.69 -42.94
C ASP A 7 23.43 17.30 -42.90
N LEU A 8 23.52 16.64 -41.73
CA LEU A 8 22.61 15.55 -41.37
C LEU A 8 21.24 16.20 -41.09
N ARG A 9 20.44 16.42 -42.14
CA ARG A 9 19.03 16.82 -42.00
C ARG A 9 18.20 15.62 -41.55
N LEU A 10 18.32 15.24 -40.28
CA LEU A 10 17.25 14.49 -39.64
C LEU A 10 16.14 15.49 -39.30
N PRO A 11 14.88 15.26 -39.71
CA PRO A 11 13.78 16.09 -39.24
C PRO A 11 13.73 15.96 -37.73
N TYR A 12 14.05 17.05 -37.02
CA TYR A 12 13.70 17.17 -35.62
C TYR A 12 12.18 17.10 -35.58
N PRO A 13 11.55 16.13 -34.90
CA PRO A 13 10.10 16.18 -34.72
C PRO A 13 9.80 17.52 -34.08
N GLU A 14 8.94 18.33 -34.71
CA GLU A 14 8.50 19.59 -34.12
C GLU A 14 8.06 19.28 -32.70
N PRO A 15 8.63 19.93 -31.67
CA PRO A 15 8.09 19.80 -30.34
C PRO A 15 6.71 20.44 -30.42
N ALA A 16 5.67 19.62 -30.58
CA ALA A 16 4.35 20.03 -30.17
C ALA A 16 4.53 20.53 -28.73
N ASP A 17 4.38 21.83 -28.53
CA ASP A 17 4.56 22.45 -27.22
C ASP A 17 3.68 21.66 -26.25
N PRO A 18 4.25 20.99 -25.23
CA PRO A 18 3.44 20.21 -24.32
C PRO A 18 2.40 21.16 -23.72
N PRO A 19 1.11 20.76 -23.62
CA PRO A 19 0.03 21.66 -23.24
C PRO A 19 0.41 22.44 -21.98
N ARG A 20 0.55 23.77 -22.05
CA ARG A 20 1.01 24.58 -20.91
C ARG A 20 -0.20 25.07 -20.10
N GLY A 21 -0.14 24.95 -18.78
CA GLY A 21 -1.19 25.49 -17.89
C GLY A 21 -2.30 24.48 -17.55
N TRP A 22 -3.56 24.88 -17.66
CA TRP A 22 -4.72 24.12 -17.17
C TRP A 22 -4.86 22.73 -17.82
N GLU A 23 -4.52 22.58 -19.10
CA GLU A 23 -4.59 21.29 -19.79
C GLU A 23 -3.53 20.29 -19.29
N GLN A 24 -2.36 20.79 -18.88
CA GLN A 24 -1.34 19.97 -18.21
C GLN A 24 -1.82 19.52 -16.83
N MET A 25 -2.46 20.42 -16.08
CA MET A 25 -3.06 20.10 -14.79
C MET A 25 -4.20 19.09 -14.93
N GLN A 26 -5.07 19.25 -15.92
CA GLN A 26 -6.15 18.31 -16.20
C GLN A 26 -5.59 16.95 -16.62
N ALA A 27 -4.59 16.89 -17.51
CA ALA A 27 -3.94 15.63 -17.88
C ALA A 27 -3.24 14.96 -16.69
N ILE A 28 -2.65 15.73 -15.77
CA ILE A 28 -2.11 15.21 -14.50
C ILE A 28 -3.25 14.66 -13.65
N CYS A 29 -4.34 15.40 -13.46
CA CYS A 29 -5.51 14.96 -12.70
C CYS A 29 -6.14 13.69 -13.30
N ASP A 30 -6.36 13.65 -14.61
CA ASP A 30 -6.91 12.50 -15.33
C ASP A 30 -5.96 11.29 -15.25
N THR A 31 -4.65 11.53 -15.32
CA THR A 31 -3.65 10.47 -15.12
C THR A 31 -3.70 9.95 -13.68
N LEU A 32 -3.80 10.83 -12.68
CA LEU A 32 -3.94 10.46 -11.27
C LEU A 32 -5.24 9.69 -11.01
N ASP A 33 -6.35 10.10 -11.61
CA ASP A 33 -7.64 9.40 -11.53
C ASP A 33 -7.61 8.06 -12.28
N SER A 34 -6.80 7.95 -13.35
CA SER A 34 -6.59 6.71 -14.09
C SER A 34 -5.66 5.72 -13.39
N LEU A 35 -4.84 6.18 -12.44
CA LEU A 35 -4.05 5.34 -11.54
C LEU A 35 -4.98 4.69 -10.50
N LYS A 36 -5.90 3.85 -10.99
CA LYS A 36 -6.73 3.00 -10.13
C LYS A 36 -5.80 2.15 -9.28
N LEU A 37 -5.87 2.36 -7.97
CA LEU A 37 -5.22 1.49 -6.99
C LEU A 37 -5.66 0.06 -7.27
N THR A 38 -4.72 -0.76 -7.74
CA THR A 38 -4.97 -2.19 -7.94
C THR A 38 -4.80 -2.86 -6.59
N TRP A 39 -5.91 -3.33 -6.03
CA TRP A 39 -5.93 -4.03 -4.75
C TRP A 39 -5.56 -5.50 -4.95
N VAL A 40 -4.56 -5.94 -4.21
CA VAL A 40 -4.12 -7.33 -4.16
C VAL A 40 -4.50 -7.90 -2.78
N PRO A 41 -5.14 -9.07 -2.72
CA PRO A 41 -5.55 -9.66 -1.44
C PRO A 41 -4.32 -10.04 -0.59
N ILE A 42 -4.47 -9.86 0.72
CA ILE A 42 -3.50 -10.32 1.72
C ILE A 42 -3.82 -11.77 2.08
N GLN A 43 -2.78 -12.59 2.23
CA GLN A 43 -2.95 -13.96 2.67
C GLN A 43 -3.13 -14.00 4.18
N LEU A 44 -4.30 -14.41 4.66
CA LEU A 44 -4.55 -14.63 6.08
C LEU A 44 -3.95 -15.96 6.53
N ARG A 45 -3.51 -16.02 7.79
CA ARG A 45 -3.05 -17.27 8.43
C ARG A 45 -4.24 -18.15 8.83
N ASP A 46 -3.99 -19.44 9.02
CA ASP A 46 -5.00 -20.39 9.49
C ASP A 46 -5.63 -19.90 10.81
N GLY A 47 -6.97 -19.93 10.85
CA GLY A 47 -7.74 -19.44 11.99
C GLY A 47 -8.13 -17.96 11.91
N PHE A 48 -7.77 -17.24 10.84
CA PHE A 48 -8.22 -15.88 10.57
C PHE A 48 -9.08 -15.80 9.31
N ILE A 49 -10.05 -14.88 9.33
CA ILE A 49 -11.05 -14.67 8.27
C ILE A 49 -11.23 -13.18 7.97
N THR A 50 -11.80 -12.90 6.80
CA THR A 50 -12.34 -11.57 6.48
C THR A 50 -13.50 -11.27 7.43
N TYR A 51 -13.51 -10.08 8.01
CA TYR A 51 -14.58 -9.63 8.88
C TYR A 51 -15.49 -8.66 8.14
N ASP A 52 -16.81 -8.84 8.29
CA ASP A 52 -17.82 -7.86 7.83
C ASP A 52 -17.76 -7.54 6.32
N GLY A 53 -17.29 -8.50 5.51
CA GLY A 53 -17.16 -8.34 4.06
C GLY A 53 -15.98 -7.47 3.60
N ASP A 54 -15.24 -6.85 4.52
CA ASP A 54 -14.11 -5.97 4.21
C ASP A 54 -12.82 -6.76 3.97
N THR A 55 -12.63 -7.25 2.75
CA THR A 55 -11.49 -8.12 2.39
C THR A 55 -10.14 -7.43 2.63
N PRO A 56 -9.26 -8.04 3.45
CA PRO A 56 -7.90 -7.56 3.66
C PRO A 56 -7.10 -7.52 2.36
N GLY A 57 -6.55 -6.36 2.04
CA GLY A 57 -5.80 -6.14 0.81
C GLY A 57 -4.78 -5.03 0.93
N TYR A 58 -3.87 -5.00 -0.03
CA TYR A 58 -2.93 -3.89 -0.19
C TYR A 58 -2.95 -3.35 -1.62
N ALA A 59 -2.63 -2.08 -1.77
CA ALA A 59 -2.40 -1.45 -3.07
C ALA A 59 -1.10 -0.66 -3.05
N LEU A 60 -0.47 -0.53 -4.21
CA LEU A 60 0.73 0.27 -4.40
C LEU A 60 0.41 1.50 -5.21
N SER A 61 0.82 2.66 -4.72
CA SER A 61 0.82 3.90 -5.50
C SER A 61 1.97 4.79 -5.07
N MET A 62 2.67 5.35 -6.06
CA MET A 62 3.77 6.30 -5.85
C MET A 62 4.84 5.83 -4.84
N GLY A 63 5.13 4.53 -4.79
CA GLY A 63 6.12 3.96 -3.85
C GLY A 63 5.61 3.77 -2.42
N MET A 64 4.34 4.07 -2.15
CA MET A 64 3.67 3.79 -0.89
C MET A 64 2.78 2.56 -1.01
N VAL A 65 2.72 1.79 0.07
CA VAL A 65 1.77 0.71 0.27
C VAL A 65 0.60 1.27 1.06
N PHE A 66 -0.61 0.96 0.64
CA PHE A 66 -1.85 1.26 1.35
C PHE A 66 -2.52 -0.05 1.74
N LEU A 67 -2.94 -0.18 2.99
CA LEU A 67 -3.69 -1.34 3.46
C LEU A 67 -5.18 -1.02 3.58
N THR A 68 -6.00 -2.05 3.36
CA THR A 68 -7.45 -2.01 3.55
C THR A 68 -7.95 -3.31 4.15
N GLY A 69 -9.18 -3.27 4.67
CA GLY A 69 -9.91 -4.45 5.13
C GLY A 69 -9.92 -4.66 6.64
N LYS A 70 -10.66 -5.69 7.06
CA LYS A 70 -10.83 -6.09 8.45
C LYS A 70 -10.57 -7.59 8.59
N ILE A 71 -9.84 -7.96 9.64
CA ILE A 71 -9.44 -9.34 9.95
C ILE A 71 -10.11 -9.75 11.26
N ALA A 72 -10.67 -10.95 11.34
CA ALA A 72 -11.18 -11.53 12.58
C ALA A 72 -10.67 -12.94 12.80
N ARG A 73 -10.67 -13.38 14.07
CA ARG A 73 -10.40 -14.77 14.42
C ARG A 73 -11.64 -15.62 14.13
N ALA A 74 -11.48 -16.71 13.37
CA ALA A 74 -12.58 -17.53 12.88
C ALA A 74 -13.45 -18.14 14.00
N ASN A 75 -12.83 -18.41 15.16
CA ASN A 75 -13.48 -18.99 16.33
C ASN A 75 -14.11 -17.93 17.26
N GLY A 76 -14.11 -16.65 16.86
CA GLY A 76 -14.65 -15.54 17.65
C GLY A 76 -13.87 -15.20 18.91
N GLN A 77 -12.74 -15.88 19.19
CA GLN A 77 -11.91 -15.59 20.35
C GLN A 77 -11.10 -14.30 20.14
N PRO A 78 -10.71 -13.62 21.22
CA PRO A 78 -9.80 -12.49 21.12
C PRO A 78 -8.52 -12.86 20.36
N ILE A 79 -8.01 -11.93 19.56
CA ILE A 79 -6.68 -12.05 18.95
C ILE A 79 -5.65 -12.01 20.09
N GLN A 80 -4.58 -12.81 19.99
CA GLN A 80 -3.54 -12.96 21.03
C GLN A 80 -2.26 -12.23 20.65
N ASP A 81 -1.46 -11.88 21.66
CA ASP A 81 -0.33 -10.95 21.47
C ASP A 81 0.77 -11.62 20.69
N SER A 82 1.45 -10.86 19.84
CA SER A 82 2.50 -11.35 18.97
C SER A 82 2.08 -12.46 17.99
N VAL A 83 0.77 -12.64 17.74
CA VAL A 83 0.27 -13.62 16.75
C VAL A 83 0.32 -13.04 15.34
N SER A 84 0.88 -13.82 14.41
CA SER A 84 0.80 -13.58 12.98
C SER A 84 -0.64 -13.81 12.49
N VAL A 85 -1.29 -12.75 11.99
CA VAL A 85 -2.67 -12.81 11.47
C VAL A 85 -2.71 -13.01 9.95
N GLY A 86 -1.61 -12.68 9.27
CA GLY A 86 -1.52 -12.72 7.81
C GLY A 86 -0.13 -12.35 7.31
N ILE A 87 0.05 -12.44 6.00
CA ILE A 87 1.28 -12.06 5.31
C ILE A 87 0.95 -11.14 4.15
N VAL A 88 1.62 -10.00 4.10
CA VAL A 88 1.66 -9.12 2.93
C VAL A 88 2.62 -9.72 1.90
N PRO A 89 2.16 -9.96 0.65
CA PRO A 89 3.01 -10.43 -0.45
C PRO A 89 4.23 -9.54 -0.68
N TYR A 90 5.28 -10.11 -1.28
CA TYR A 90 6.61 -9.49 -1.41
C TYR A 90 6.59 -8.03 -1.88
N TYR A 91 5.79 -7.72 -2.91
CA TYR A 91 5.71 -6.36 -3.47
C TYR A 91 5.04 -5.34 -2.54
N GLY A 92 4.27 -5.78 -1.55
CA GLY A 92 3.62 -4.94 -0.55
C GLY A 92 4.40 -4.82 0.76
N ARG A 93 5.59 -5.41 0.88
CA ARG A 93 6.33 -5.39 2.15
C ARG A 93 6.94 -4.02 2.44
N PRO A 94 7.00 -3.62 3.73
CA PRO A 94 7.69 -2.40 4.11
C PRO A 94 9.19 -2.53 3.88
N ASP A 95 9.86 -1.39 3.76
CA ASP A 95 11.31 -1.34 3.67
C ASP A 95 11.97 -1.88 4.97
N ARG A 96 13.20 -2.42 4.89
CA ARG A 96 13.88 -3.14 5.98
C ARG A 96 14.05 -2.33 7.28
N GLN A 97 13.92 -1.01 7.21
CA GLN A 97 14.02 -0.10 8.35
C GLN A 97 12.67 0.44 8.84
N ALA A 98 11.57 0.12 8.15
CA ALA A 98 10.23 0.61 8.45
C ALA A 98 9.34 -0.52 8.98
N VAL A 99 8.65 -0.27 10.10
CA VAL A 99 7.49 -1.06 10.52
C VAL A 99 6.26 -0.28 10.08
N GLY A 100 5.44 -0.85 9.20
CA GLY A 100 4.14 -0.28 8.88
C GLY A 100 3.18 -0.55 10.02
N SER A 101 2.73 0.45 10.77
CA SER A 101 1.77 0.21 11.86
C SER A 101 0.35 0.47 11.38
N SER A 102 -0.52 -0.55 11.43
CA SER A 102 -1.92 -0.44 11.02
C SER A 102 -2.88 -0.50 12.21
N GLY A 103 -3.90 0.37 12.11
CA GLY A 103 -5.21 0.21 12.72
C GLY A 103 -5.27 0.05 14.24
N ILE A 104 -5.52 1.16 14.93
CA ILE A 104 -6.04 1.15 16.30
C ILE A 104 -7.54 0.91 16.21
N GLN A 105 -8.04 -0.20 16.77
CA GLN A 105 -9.46 -0.27 17.12
C GLN A 105 -9.70 0.54 18.39
N TRP A 106 -10.50 1.59 18.30
CA TRP A 106 -10.92 2.38 19.47
C TRP A 106 -12.07 1.63 20.15
N GLY A 107 -11.83 1.11 21.35
CA GLY A 107 -12.93 0.59 22.18
C GLY A 107 -13.87 1.72 22.62
N ASN A 108 -15.02 1.36 23.21
CA ASN A 108 -16.05 2.29 23.72
C ASN A 108 -15.55 3.35 24.74
N ALA A 109 -14.28 3.32 25.15
CA ALA A 109 -13.66 4.24 26.10
C ALA A 109 -12.36 4.91 25.58
N GLY A 110 -12.14 4.95 24.26
CA GLY A 110 -10.96 5.62 23.69
C GLY A 110 -9.62 4.91 23.94
N THR A 111 -9.64 3.66 24.40
CA THR A 111 -8.44 2.82 24.55
C THR A 111 -8.24 1.98 23.28
N PRO A 112 -7.03 1.95 22.68
CA PRO A 112 -6.69 1.01 21.61
C PRO A 112 -6.88 -0.44 22.07
N THR A 113 -7.71 -1.23 21.39
CA THR A 113 -7.97 -2.63 21.75
C THR A 113 -7.28 -3.65 20.86
N CYS A 114 -6.75 -3.23 19.71
CA CYS A 114 -5.92 -4.01 18.79
C CYS A 114 -5.12 -3.07 17.89
N ARG A 115 -3.84 -3.39 17.67
CA ARG A 115 -2.95 -2.85 16.65
C ARG A 115 -2.37 -4.01 15.85
N ILE A 116 -2.17 -3.82 14.54
CA ILE A 116 -1.44 -4.77 13.69
C ILE A 116 -0.21 -4.08 13.14
N ASP A 117 0.96 -4.62 13.44
CA ASP A 117 2.25 -4.20 12.92
C ASP A 117 2.62 -5.03 11.69
N VAL A 118 3.06 -4.35 10.63
CA VAL A 118 3.55 -4.95 9.39
C VAL A 118 5.06 -4.99 9.48
N MET A 119 5.58 -6.19 9.60
CA MET A 119 7.00 -6.46 9.75
C MET A 119 7.71 -6.42 8.38
N PRO A 120 9.04 -6.19 8.32
CA PRO A 120 9.80 -6.14 7.07
C PRO A 120 9.73 -7.41 6.20
N ASP A 121 9.45 -8.55 6.81
CA ASP A 121 9.22 -9.82 6.11
C ASP A 121 7.78 -9.97 5.59
N GLY A 122 6.94 -8.97 5.81
CA GLY A 122 5.53 -8.94 5.44
C GLY A 122 4.60 -9.54 6.48
N ASP A 123 5.09 -10.01 7.61
CA ASP A 123 4.23 -10.59 8.66
C ASP A 123 3.35 -9.50 9.29
N LEU A 124 2.06 -9.81 9.42
CA LEU A 124 1.09 -8.96 10.12
C LEU A 124 1.00 -9.44 11.57
N GLN A 125 1.72 -8.79 12.47
CA GLN A 125 1.79 -9.16 13.88
C GLN A 125 0.82 -8.33 14.72
N ALA A 126 -0.03 -8.99 15.50
CA ALA A 126 -0.94 -8.29 16.41
C ALA A 126 -0.24 -7.83 17.70
N SER A 127 -0.53 -6.60 18.13
CA SER A 127 -0.06 -6.00 19.38
C SER A 127 -1.20 -5.32 20.15
N THR A 128 -1.26 -5.49 21.49
CA THR A 128 -2.27 -4.92 22.43
C THR A 128 -3.72 -5.39 22.23
N LEU A 129 -4.37 -6.11 23.17
CA LEU A 129 -5.50 -6.98 22.78
C LEU A 129 -6.67 -7.09 23.75
N LYS A 130 -7.89 -6.80 23.25
CA LYS A 130 -9.18 -7.17 23.85
C LYS A 130 -10.30 -7.50 22.84
N THR A 131 -10.00 -7.64 21.54
CA THR A 131 -11.04 -7.85 20.50
C THR A 131 -10.76 -9.05 19.61
N ASN A 132 -11.83 -9.59 19.02
CA ASN A 132 -11.80 -10.73 18.10
C ASN A 132 -11.64 -10.31 16.62
N TRP A 133 -11.63 -9.01 16.34
CA TRP A 133 -11.42 -8.44 15.01
C TRP A 133 -10.60 -7.16 15.07
N VAL A 134 -9.99 -6.77 13.95
CA VAL A 134 -9.20 -5.55 13.79
C VAL A 134 -9.31 -5.01 12.37
N SER A 135 -9.36 -3.69 12.22
CA SER A 135 -9.25 -3.03 10.92
C SER A 135 -7.78 -2.78 10.62
N ILE A 136 -7.32 -3.08 9.41
CA ILE A 136 -5.99 -2.69 8.92
C ILE A 136 -6.06 -1.50 7.96
N GLY A 137 -7.28 -1.02 7.67
CA GLY A 137 -7.54 0.14 6.82
C GLY A 137 -6.94 1.43 7.38
N GLY A 138 -6.40 2.26 6.49
CA GLY A 138 -5.78 3.55 6.82
C GLY A 138 -4.28 3.48 7.14
N CYS A 139 -3.71 2.28 7.20
CA CYS A 139 -2.26 2.11 7.28
C CYS A 139 -1.60 2.35 5.93
N HIS A 140 -0.49 3.08 5.98
CA HIS A 140 0.37 3.29 4.83
C HIS A 140 1.83 3.34 5.25
N TYR A 141 2.70 2.86 4.39
CA TYR A 141 4.15 2.84 4.62
C TYR A 141 4.90 2.80 3.28
N PRO A 142 6.16 3.25 3.25
CA PRO A 142 6.99 3.15 2.06
C PRO A 142 7.24 1.67 1.72
N ARG A 143 7.07 1.33 0.44
CA ARG A 143 7.38 -0.02 -0.06
C ARG A 143 8.89 -0.26 -0.03
N ARG A 144 9.29 -1.52 0.11
CA ARG A 144 10.68 -1.92 -0.11
C ARG A 144 11.14 -1.57 -1.54
N THR A 145 12.23 -0.81 -1.65
CA THR A 145 12.78 -0.34 -2.93
C THR A 145 13.93 -1.21 -3.46
N GLN A 146 14.53 -2.06 -2.61
CA GLN A 146 15.66 -2.92 -2.98
C GLN A 146 15.27 -4.40 -3.13
N PHE A 147 15.44 -4.90 -4.36
CA PHE A 147 15.33 -6.30 -4.75
C PHE A 147 16.64 -7.03 -4.40
N ASP A 148 16.76 -7.45 -3.15
CA ASP A 148 17.79 -8.42 -2.73
C ASP A 148 17.11 -9.73 -2.35
#